data_AF-R4KDA9-F1
#
_entry.id   AF-R4KDA9-F1
#
_cell.length_a   1.000
_cell.length_b   1.000
_cell.length_c   1.000
_cell.angle_alpha   90.00
_cell.angle_beta   90.00
_cell.angle_gamma   90.00
#
_symmetry.space_group_name_H-M   'P 1'
#
loop_
_entity.id
_entity.type
_entity.pdbx_description
1 polymer ?
#
loop_
_entity_poly.entity_id
_entity_poly.type
_entity_poly.pdbx_seq_one_letter_code
_entity_poly.pdbx_strand_id
1 'polypeptide(L)'
;MIKLNKKEFAYAQNQFKHVIDKINNLHGEELKDFVDNIGGSKNVNNAIVNMDFTDINIVNKDEEINKQFINTIWEICGMWVFGEGSMTKEEVREYIDSDEYCSIYNKILEEDIQEAITKTHKKHEKMMKKLGED
;
A
#
# COMPACT_ATOMS: atom_id res chain seq x y z
N MET A 1 -2.83 -8.71 7.62
CA MET A 1 -3.09 -7.29 7.93
C MET A 1 -1.78 -6.63 8.31
N ILE A 2 -1.40 -5.57 7.60
CA ILE A 2 -0.09 -4.95 7.72
C ILE A 2 -0.05 -4.02 8.93
N LYS A 3 0.90 -4.22 9.82
CA LYS A 3 1.08 -3.38 11.01
C LYS A 3 2.13 -2.30 10.73
N LEU A 4 1.68 -1.05 10.77
CA LEU A 4 2.56 0.11 10.71
C LEU A 4 3.13 0.42 12.09
N ASN A 5 4.39 0.84 12.12
CA ASN A 5 4.99 1.51 13.28
C ASN A 5 4.77 3.03 13.17
N LYS A 6 5.12 3.76 14.23
CA LYS A 6 4.88 5.22 14.30
C LYS A 6 5.60 6.00 13.18
N LYS A 7 6.81 5.60 12.80
CA LYS A 7 7.58 6.28 11.76
C LYS A 7 6.95 6.04 10.38
N GLU A 8 6.58 4.79 10.10
CA GLU A 8 5.91 4.41 8.85
C GLU A 8 4.55 5.12 8.69
N PHE A 9 3.79 5.22 9.78
CA PHE A 9 2.53 5.95 9.78
C PHE A 9 2.73 7.45 9.54
N ALA A 10 3.68 8.07 10.24
CA ALA A 10 4.01 9.48 10.03
C ALA A 10 4.56 9.74 8.62
N TYR A 11 5.37 8.82 8.09
CA TYR A 11 5.85 8.87 6.71
C TYR A 11 4.67 8.88 5.72
N ALA A 12 3.73 7.95 5.86
CA ALA A 12 2.54 7.89 5.01
C ALA A 12 1.72 9.18 5.06
N GLN A 13 1.45 9.71 6.26
CA GLN A 13 0.74 10.98 6.41
C GLN A 13 1.48 12.15 5.74
N ASN A 14 2.81 12.19 5.85
CA ASN A 14 3.61 13.22 5.19
C ASN A 14 3.55 13.10 3.67
N GLN A 15 3.54 11.88 3.11
CA GLN A 15 3.38 11.67 1.67
C GLN A 15 1.99 12.10 1.19
N PHE A 16 0.94 11.75 1.92
CA PHE A 16 -0.43 12.18 1.59
C PHE A 16 -0.54 13.71 1.61
N LYS A 17 -0.02 14.34 2.65
CA LYS A 17 0.04 15.80 2.74
C LYS A 17 0.81 16.42 1.57
N HIS A 18 1.99 15.87 1.24
CA HIS A 18 2.79 16.37 0.12
C HIS A 18 2.04 16.34 -1.20
N VAL A 19 1.30 15.25 -1.47
CA VAL A 19 0.46 15.14 -2.68
C VAL A 19 -0.67 16.15 -2.67
N ILE A 20 -1.38 16.30 -1.55
CA ILE A 20 -2.48 17.28 -1.43
C ILE A 20 -1.96 18.71 -1.64
N ASP A 21 -0.83 19.05 -1.00
CA ASP A 21 -0.18 20.35 -1.15
C ASP A 21 0.25 20.57 -2.61
N LYS A 22 0.81 19.55 -3.27
CA LYS A 22 1.22 19.63 -4.67
C LYS A 22 0.03 19.88 -5.60
N ILE A 23 -1.08 19.18 -5.39
CA ILE A 23 -2.33 19.36 -6.15
C ILE A 23 -2.87 20.78 -6.02
N ASN A 24 -2.82 21.36 -4.83
CA ASN A 24 -3.26 22.74 -4.59
C ASN A 24 -2.41 23.79 -5.34
N ASN A 25 -1.20 23.42 -5.77
CA ASN A 25 -0.26 24.31 -6.45
C ASN A 25 -0.12 24.01 -7.96
N LEU A 26 -0.73 22.95 -8.47
CA LEU A 26 -0.71 22.59 -9.88
C LEU A 26 -2.02 23.01 -10.56
N HIS A 27 -1.93 23.33 -11.86
CA HIS A 27 -3.08 23.78 -12.65
C HIS A 27 -3.06 23.18 -14.07
N GLY A 28 -4.23 23.16 -14.72
CA GLY A 28 -4.35 22.76 -16.12
C GLY A 28 -3.85 21.34 -16.40
N GLU A 29 -3.03 21.18 -17.44
CA GLU A 29 -2.48 19.88 -17.87
C GLU A 29 -1.51 19.30 -16.84
N GLU A 30 -0.70 20.13 -16.17
CA GLU A 30 0.26 19.64 -15.16
C GLU A 30 -0.45 18.96 -13.98
N LEU A 31 -1.58 19.51 -13.54
CA LEU A 31 -2.40 18.90 -12.50
C LEU A 31 -2.98 17.57 -12.99
N LYS A 32 -3.51 17.55 -14.21
CA LYS A 32 -4.11 16.35 -14.79
C LYS A 32 -3.09 15.22 -14.89
N ASP A 33 -1.92 15.51 -15.47
CA ASP A 33 -0.85 14.53 -15.64
C ASP A 33 -0.34 14.03 -14.30
N PHE A 34 -0.20 14.91 -13.31
CA PHE A 34 0.20 14.51 -11.96
C PHE A 34 -0.83 13.56 -11.33
N VAL A 35 -2.13 13.89 -11.40
CA VAL A 35 -3.21 13.06 -10.85
C VAL A 35 -3.26 11.70 -11.55
N ASP A 36 -3.14 11.67 -12.89
CA ASP A 36 -3.16 10.43 -13.66
C ASP A 36 -1.96 9.53 -13.32
N ASN A 37 -0.78 10.11 -13.10
CA ASN A 37 0.43 9.37 -12.73
C ASN A 37 0.40 8.73 -11.33
N ILE A 38 -0.44 9.23 -10.42
CA ILE A 38 -0.63 8.65 -9.08
C ILE A 38 -1.87 7.74 -9.00
N GLY A 39 -2.34 7.25 -10.16
CA GLY A 39 -3.48 6.34 -10.27
C GLY A 39 -4.85 7.02 -10.22
N GLY A 40 -4.89 8.33 -10.48
CA GLY A 40 -6.12 9.10 -10.69
C GLY A 40 -6.75 9.69 -9.43
N SER A 41 -7.87 10.39 -9.64
CA SER A 41 -8.58 11.17 -8.60
C SER A 41 -9.07 10.32 -7.42
N LYS A 42 -9.31 9.02 -7.61
CA LYS A 42 -9.69 8.10 -6.55
C LYS A 42 -8.61 8.03 -5.45
N ASN A 43 -7.34 7.95 -5.83
CA ASN A 43 -6.23 7.83 -4.89
C ASN A 43 -5.99 9.14 -4.14
N VAL A 44 -6.18 10.28 -4.82
CA VAL A 44 -6.19 11.60 -4.18
C VAL A 44 -7.29 11.70 -3.12
N ASN A 45 -8.52 11.33 -3.47
CA ASN A 45 -9.64 11.35 -2.53
C ASN A 45 -9.39 10.43 -1.33
N ASN A 46 -8.81 9.24 -1.57
CA ASN A 46 -8.41 8.35 -0.50
C ASN A 46 -7.32 8.95 0.38
N ALA A 47 -6.34 9.65 -0.19
CA ALA A 47 -5.31 10.35 0.59
C ALA A 47 -5.92 11.43 1.50
N ILE A 48 -6.89 12.19 0.99
CA ILE A 48 -7.64 13.18 1.78
C ILE A 48 -8.39 12.52 2.93
N VAL A 49 -9.15 11.45 2.66
CA VAL A 49 -9.89 10.71 3.70
C VAL A 49 -8.93 10.10 4.72
N ASN A 50 -7.81 9.53 4.27
CA ASN A 50 -6.85 8.88 5.15
C ASN A 50 -6.07 9.86 6.04
N MET A 51 -5.99 11.13 5.67
CA MET A 51 -5.40 12.18 6.50
C MET A 51 -6.21 12.45 7.78
N ASP A 52 -7.50 12.13 7.79
CA ASP A 52 -8.34 12.25 8.99
C ASP A 52 -8.02 11.19 10.05
N PHE A 53 -7.38 10.08 9.65
CA PHE A 53 -6.87 9.11 10.60
C PHE A 53 -5.64 9.67 11.30
N THR A 54 -5.80 10.06 12.57
CA THR A 54 -4.72 10.58 13.41
C THR A 54 -4.15 9.55 14.38
N ASP A 55 -4.85 8.43 14.59
CA ASP A 55 -4.43 7.34 15.46
C ASP A 55 -4.07 6.08 14.66
N ILE A 56 -2.78 5.74 14.70
CA ILE A 56 -2.24 4.51 14.11
C ILE A 56 -2.95 3.24 14.63
N ASN A 57 -3.49 3.26 15.84
CA ASN A 57 -4.20 2.10 16.39
C ASN A 57 -5.49 1.80 15.61
N ILE A 58 -6.16 2.81 15.07
CA ILE A 58 -7.36 2.62 14.24
C ILE A 58 -6.94 1.89 12.96
N VAL A 59 -5.94 2.44 12.25
CA VAL A 59 -5.40 1.87 11.01
C VAL A 59 -4.84 0.45 11.21
N ASN A 60 -4.24 0.17 12.37
CA ASN A 60 -3.68 -1.14 12.66
C ASN A 60 -4.71 -2.17 13.14
N LYS A 61 -5.91 -1.78 13.60
CA LYS A 61 -6.88 -2.72 14.20
C LYS A 61 -8.04 -3.06 13.28
N ASP A 62 -8.44 -2.14 12.43
CA ASP A 62 -9.54 -2.32 11.50
C ASP A 62 -9.01 -2.77 10.13
N GLU A 63 -9.48 -3.93 9.66
CA GLU A 63 -8.97 -4.54 8.42
C GLU A 63 -9.32 -3.73 7.17
N GLU A 64 -10.52 -3.14 7.12
CA GLU A 64 -10.97 -2.38 5.96
C GLU A 64 -10.21 -1.06 5.88
N ILE A 65 -10.08 -0.35 7.01
CA ILE A 65 -9.27 0.87 7.11
C ILE A 65 -7.82 0.56 6.80
N ASN A 66 -7.26 -0.54 7.34
CA ASN A 66 -5.87 -0.94 7.06
C ASN A 66 -5.66 -1.11 5.55
N LYS A 67 -6.53 -1.88 4.90
CA LYS A 67 -6.42 -2.16 3.47
C LYS A 67 -6.56 -0.88 2.63
N GLN A 68 -7.51 -0.01 2.96
CA GLN A 68 -7.64 1.28 2.28
C GLN A 68 -6.39 2.15 2.46
N PHE A 69 -5.86 2.22 3.68
CA PHE A 69 -4.69 3.02 4.01
C PHE A 69 -3.44 2.52 3.28
N ILE A 70 -3.18 1.21 3.33
CA ILE A 70 -2.06 0.56 2.64
C ILE A 70 -2.16 0.72 1.13
N ASN A 71 -3.33 0.49 0.53
CA ASN A 71 -3.52 0.69 -0.90
C ASN A 71 -3.25 2.15 -1.30
N THR A 72 -3.62 3.10 -0.45
CA THR A 72 -3.34 4.51 -0.73
C THR A 72 -1.84 4.80 -0.65
N ILE A 73 -1.11 4.21 0.31
CA ILE A 73 0.36 4.32 0.36
C ILE A 73 0.97 3.74 -0.92
N TRP A 74 0.53 2.55 -1.34
CA TRP A 74 1.04 1.87 -2.52
C TRP A 74 0.96 2.73 -3.78
N GLU A 75 -0.19 3.35 -3.99
CA GLU A 75 -0.46 4.21 -5.14
C GLU A 75 0.27 5.55 -5.05
N ILE A 76 0.09 6.27 -3.92
CA ILE A 76 0.60 7.63 -3.74
C ILE A 76 2.14 7.66 -3.69
N CYS A 77 2.75 6.64 -3.07
CA CYS A 77 4.21 6.54 -3.02
C CYS A 77 4.80 5.95 -4.32
N GLY A 78 3.97 5.56 -5.29
CA GLY A 78 4.45 4.96 -6.54
C GLY A 78 5.10 3.58 -6.36
N MET A 79 4.73 2.81 -5.32
CA MET A 79 5.33 1.51 -5.02
C MET A 79 5.06 0.45 -6.10
N TRP A 80 3.96 0.63 -6.86
CA TRP A 80 3.59 -0.23 -7.97
C TRP A 80 4.68 -0.40 -9.03
N VAL A 81 5.50 0.63 -9.26
CA VAL A 81 6.59 0.59 -10.25
C VAL A 81 7.60 -0.51 -9.96
N PHE A 82 7.80 -0.83 -8.68
CA PHE A 82 8.72 -1.87 -8.22
C PHE A 82 8.05 -3.23 -8.10
N GLY A 83 6.74 -3.24 -7.77
CA GLY A 83 5.93 -4.45 -7.67
C GLY A 83 5.81 -5.18 -9.01
N GLU A 84 5.62 -4.44 -10.11
CA GLU A 84 5.58 -5.03 -11.46
C GLU A 84 6.92 -5.68 -11.86
N GLY A 85 8.04 -5.14 -11.38
CA GLY A 85 9.38 -5.69 -11.58
C GLY A 85 9.72 -6.87 -10.67
N SER A 86 8.85 -7.23 -9.71
CA SER A 86 9.12 -8.22 -8.65
C SER A 86 10.40 -7.91 -7.85
N MET A 87 10.71 -6.63 -7.68
CA MET A 87 11.93 -6.20 -6.99
C MET A 87 11.82 -6.44 -5.48
N THR A 88 12.91 -6.91 -4.90
CA THR A 88 13.10 -7.06 -3.45
C THR A 88 13.30 -5.72 -2.77
N LYS A 89 13.16 -5.67 -1.43
CA LYS A 89 13.41 -4.43 -0.67
C LYS A 89 14.84 -3.94 -0.82
N GLU A 90 15.82 -4.84 -0.94
CA GLU A 90 17.23 -4.51 -1.12
C GLU A 90 17.45 -3.80 -2.45
N GLU A 91 16.86 -4.31 -3.52
CA GLU A 91 16.92 -3.69 -4.85
C GLU A 91 16.21 -2.34 -4.87
N VAL A 92 15.06 -2.22 -4.21
CA VAL A 92 14.34 -0.93 -4.10
C VAL A 92 15.16 0.12 -3.34
N ARG A 93 15.92 -0.29 -2.32
CA ARG A 93 16.78 0.62 -1.54
C ARG A 93 17.91 1.23 -2.37
N GLU A 94 18.27 0.65 -3.51
CA GLU A 94 19.22 1.26 -4.45
C GLU A 94 18.66 2.52 -5.12
N TYR A 95 17.33 2.66 -5.18
CA TYR A 95 16.64 3.78 -5.83
C TYR A 95 15.97 4.72 -4.82
N ILE A 96 15.52 4.19 -3.68
CA ILE A 96 14.76 4.93 -2.68
C ILE A 96 15.50 4.92 -1.35
N ASP A 97 16.09 6.06 -0.99
CA ASP A 97 16.77 6.28 0.30
C ASP A 97 15.77 6.66 1.40
N SER A 98 14.83 5.75 1.70
CA SER A 98 13.85 5.91 2.77
C SER A 98 13.57 4.57 3.44
N ASP A 99 13.98 4.45 4.71
CA ASP A 99 13.78 3.23 5.50
C ASP A 99 12.29 2.93 5.70
N GLU A 100 11.48 3.95 5.95
CA GLU A 100 10.03 3.79 6.11
C GLU A 100 9.38 3.30 4.81
N TYR A 101 9.78 3.83 3.66
CA TYR A 101 9.29 3.38 2.37
C TYR A 101 9.61 1.90 2.14
N CYS A 102 10.90 1.53 2.24
CA CYS A 102 11.35 0.16 2.01
C CYS A 102 10.74 -0.83 3.01
N SER A 103 10.56 -0.41 4.26
CA SER A 103 9.92 -1.23 5.30
C SER A 103 8.44 -1.50 4.98
N ILE A 104 7.68 -0.48 4.59
CA ILE A 104 6.27 -0.64 4.20
C ILE A 104 6.16 -1.52 2.96
N TYR A 105 6.97 -1.25 1.93
CA TYR A 105 7.01 -2.03 0.70
C TYR A 105 7.24 -3.52 0.99
N ASN A 106 8.23 -3.86 1.81
CA ASN A 106 8.50 -5.24 2.19
C ASN A 106 7.31 -5.91 2.89
N LYS A 107 6.62 -5.19 3.79
CA LYS A 107 5.44 -5.74 4.48
C LYS A 107 4.29 -6.03 3.53
N ILE A 108 4.12 -5.22 2.49
CA ILE A 108 3.11 -5.43 1.45
C ILE A 108 3.41 -6.73 0.70
N LEU A 109 4.66 -6.92 0.26
CA LEU A 109 5.07 -8.14 -0.43
C LEU A 109 4.91 -9.40 0.44
N GLU A 110 5.29 -9.33 1.72
CA GLU A 110 5.15 -10.45 2.65
C GLU A 110 3.68 -10.85 2.85
N GLU A 111 2.77 -9.87 2.96
CA GLU A 111 1.34 -10.12 3.10
C GLU A 111 0.76 -10.80 1.84
N ASP A 112 1.12 -10.32 0.64
CA ASP A 112 0.65 -10.89 -0.63
C ASP A 112 1.11 -12.35 -0.81
N ILE A 113 2.37 -12.63 -0.47
CA ILE A 113 2.92 -13.99 -0.46
C ILE A 113 2.14 -14.86 0.53
N GLN A 114 1.90 -14.37 1.74
CA GLN A 114 1.21 -15.13 2.78
C GLN A 114 -0.25 -15.41 2.39
N GLU A 115 -0.93 -14.46 1.75
CA GLU A 115 -2.26 -14.65 1.19
C GLU A 115 -2.27 -15.75 0.10
N ALA A 116 -1.30 -15.73 -0.81
CA ALA A 116 -1.17 -16.72 -1.87
C ALA A 116 -0.93 -18.14 -1.32
N ILE A 117 -0.06 -18.28 -0.32
CA ILE A 117 0.18 -19.54 0.39
C ILE A 117 -1.09 -20.04 1.06
N THR A 118 -1.80 -19.16 1.77
CA THR A 118 -3.04 -19.51 2.49
C THR A 118 -4.14 -19.97 1.53
N LYS A 119 -4.30 -19.28 0.39
CA LYS A 119 -5.26 -19.68 -0.66
C LYS A 119 -4.90 -21.05 -1.24
N THR A 120 -3.61 -21.32 -1.44
CA THR A 120 -3.11 -22.60 -1.96
C THR A 120 -3.35 -23.75 -0.98
N HIS A 121 -3.03 -23.56 0.30
CA HIS A 121 -3.31 -24.56 1.36
C HIS A 121 -4.80 -24.87 1.46
N LYS A 122 -5.68 -23.86 1.51
CA LYS A 122 -7.14 -24.07 1.56
C LYS A 122 -7.66 -24.83 0.33
N LYS A 123 -7.09 -24.60 -0.85
CA LYS A 123 -7.42 -25.36 -2.06
C LYS A 123 -6.98 -26.81 -1.93
N HIS A 124 -5.77 -27.06 -1.43
CA HIS A 124 -5.25 -28.41 -1.21
C HIS A 124 -6.09 -29.19 -0.18
N GLU A 125 -6.41 -28.60 0.97
CA GLU A 125 -7.27 -29.22 1.99
C GLU A 125 -8.65 -29.61 1.43
N LYS A 126 -9.27 -28.74 0.61
CA LYS A 126 -10.54 -29.05 -0.06
C LYS A 126 -10.42 -30.24 -1.03
N MET A 127 -9.31 -30.33 -1.76
CA MET A 127 -9.06 -31.46 -2.67
C MET A 127 -8.87 -32.77 -1.89
N MET A 128 -8.09 -32.75 -0.80
CA MET A 128 -7.83 -33.94 0.02
C MET A 128 -9.10 -34.44 0.72
N LYS A 129 -9.97 -33.55 1.20
CA LYS A 129 -11.29 -33.95 1.74
C LYS A 129 -12.16 -34.62 0.69
N LYS A 130 -12.21 -34.07 -0.52
CA LYS A 130 -13.01 -34.63 -1.63
C LYS A 130 -12.51 -36.01 -2.08
N LEU A 131 -11.21 -36.29 -1.95
CA LEU A 131 -10.61 -37.59 -2.30
C LEU A 131 -10.71 -38.64 -1.19
N GLY A 132 -11.03 -38.25 0.05
CA GLY A 132 -11.20 -39.15 1.19
C GLY A 132 -12.66 -39.48 1.51
N GLU A 133 -13.61 -39.00 0.70
CA GLU A 133 -15.05 -39.26 0.82
C GLU A 133 -15.56 -40.32 -0.21
N ASP A 134 -14.65 -40.96 -0.95
CA ASP A 134 -14.91 -42.14 -1.81
C ASP A 134 -14.42 -43.44 -1.12
#